data_AF-A0A524L9S7-F1
#
_entry.id   AF-A0A524L9S7-F1
#
_cell.length_a   1.000
_cell.length_b   1.000
_cell.length_c   1.000
_cell.angle_alpha   90.00
_cell.angle_beta   90.00
_cell.angle_gamma   90.00
#
_symmetry.space_group_name_H-M   'P 1'
#
loop_
_entity.id
_entity.type
_entity.pdbx_description
1 polymer ?
#
loop_
_entity_poly.entity_id
_entity_poly.type
_entity_poly.pdbx_seq_one_letter_code
_entity_poly.pdbx_strand_id
1 'polypeptide(L)'
;MTEIKIPTGPNFSFRSTLYSHGWADLDPFHLSDEKMQVAYAIKLKNGKTSRLSMMGTDDSRITVGILTDISAEETSEIIGLVKHIFRLDEDYSEFYRMVEKVKSFS
;
A
#
# COMPACT_ATOMS: atom_id res chain seq x y z
N MET A 1 15.80 -9.84 -6.96
CA MET A 1 14.89 -8.76 -6.52
C MET A 1 13.56 -9.02 -7.20
N THR A 2 12.52 -9.30 -6.42
CA THR A 2 11.17 -9.58 -6.91
C THR A 2 10.33 -8.31 -6.82
N GLU A 3 9.51 -8.07 -7.85
CA GLU A 3 8.60 -6.93 -7.91
C GLU A 3 7.16 -7.42 -8.03
N ILE A 4 6.26 -6.84 -7.24
CA ILE A 4 4.82 -7.08 -7.30
C ILE A 4 4.12 -5.75 -7.60
N LYS A 5 3.14 -5.76 -8.50
CA LYS A 5 2.30 -4.59 -8.81
C LYS A 5 0.89 -4.81 -8.32
N ILE A 6 0.42 -3.95 -7.43
CA ILE A 6 -0.90 -4.05 -6.79
C ILE A 6 -1.78 -2.88 -7.28
N PRO A 7 -2.92 -3.13 -7.93
CA PRO A 7 -3.81 -2.06 -8.37
C PRO A 7 -4.52 -1.38 -7.19
N THR A 8 -4.67 -0.05 -7.25
CA THR A 8 -5.27 0.76 -6.19
C THR A 8 -6.57 1.46 -6.58
N GLY A 9 -6.90 1.47 -7.87
CA GLY A 9 -8.03 2.22 -8.41
C GLY A 9 -7.67 3.67 -8.76
N PRO A 10 -8.46 4.32 -9.64
CA PRO A 10 -8.09 5.58 -10.31
C PRO A 10 -8.02 6.80 -9.38
N ASN A 11 -8.68 6.74 -8.22
CA ASN A 11 -8.77 7.87 -7.28
C ASN A 11 -7.87 7.71 -6.05
N PHE A 12 -7.04 6.67 -6.01
CA PHE A 12 -6.14 6.43 -4.88
C PHE A 12 -4.91 7.34 -4.97
N SER A 13 -4.60 8.03 -3.87
CA SER A 13 -3.36 8.79 -3.71
C SER A 13 -2.47 8.12 -2.68
N PHE A 14 -1.38 7.51 -3.14
CA PHE A 14 -0.38 6.90 -2.25
C PHE A 14 0.16 7.91 -1.25
N ARG A 15 0.53 9.10 -1.73
CA ARG A 15 1.05 10.20 -0.89
C ARG A 15 0.07 10.62 0.19
N SER A 16 -1.20 10.86 -0.17
CA SER A 16 -2.21 11.27 0.81
C SER A 16 -2.44 10.17 1.85
N THR A 17 -2.44 8.91 1.42
CA THR A 17 -2.63 7.75 2.30
C THR A 17 -1.47 7.61 3.29
N LEU A 18 -0.22 7.79 2.84
CA LEU A 18 0.94 7.76 3.72
C LEU A 18 0.88 8.82 4.83
N TYR A 19 0.64 10.08 4.48
CA TYR A 19 0.64 11.18 5.45
C TYR A 19 -0.60 11.20 6.36
N SER A 20 -1.74 10.66 5.91
CA SER A 20 -2.98 10.69 6.70
C SER A 20 -2.97 9.70 7.86
N HIS A 21 -2.22 8.60 7.75
CA HIS A 21 -2.34 7.47 8.66
C HIS A 21 -1.30 7.48 9.79
N GLY A 22 -0.30 8.38 9.78
CA GLY A 22 0.71 8.56 10.85
C GLY A 22 1.70 7.40 11.07
N TRP A 23 1.34 6.18 10.67
CA TRP A 23 2.16 4.95 10.71
C TRP A 23 3.44 5.00 9.89
N ALA A 24 3.53 5.82 8.83
CA ALA A 24 4.75 5.95 8.03
C ALA A 24 5.92 6.54 8.84
N ASP A 25 5.61 7.27 9.92
CA ASP A 25 6.58 7.87 10.84
C ASP A 25 6.85 6.98 12.08
N LEU A 26 6.22 5.80 12.15
CA LEU A 26 6.34 4.88 13.28
C LEU A 26 7.18 3.66 12.90
N ASP A 27 8.08 3.24 13.79
CA ASP A 27 8.77 1.97 13.62
C ASP A 27 7.77 0.80 13.51
N PRO A 28 8.04 -0.20 12.66
CA PRO A 28 9.27 -0.40 11.88
C PRO A 28 9.17 0.13 10.44
N PHE A 29 8.32 1.13 10.19
CA PHE A 29 8.22 1.79 8.89
C PHE A 29 9.28 2.88 8.74
N HIS A 30 9.85 2.97 7.55
CA HIS A 30 10.79 4.03 7.21
C HIS A 30 10.37 4.70 5.91
N LEU A 31 9.88 5.92 6.02
CA LEU A 31 9.59 6.79 4.88
C LEU A 31 10.88 7.46 4.38
N SER A 32 11.13 7.37 3.08
CA SER A 32 12.10 8.21 2.38
C SER A 32 11.33 9.27 1.62
N ASP A 33 11.29 10.49 2.15
CA ASP A 33 10.59 11.62 1.53
C ASP A 33 11.15 11.94 0.14
N GLU A 34 12.47 11.85 -0.06
CA GLU A 34 13.12 12.09 -1.36
C GLU A 34 12.64 11.14 -2.46
N LYS A 35 12.29 9.89 -2.09
CA LYS A 35 11.90 8.84 -3.03
C LYS A 35 10.42 8.51 -2.99
N MET A 36 9.65 9.13 -2.10
CA MET A 36 8.26 8.77 -1.82
C MET A 36 8.08 7.26 -1.65
N GLN A 37 8.99 6.65 -0.89
CA GLN A 37 9.11 5.21 -0.75
C GLN A 37 9.01 4.83 0.73
N VAL A 38 8.21 3.81 1.04
CA VAL A 38 8.11 3.25 2.40
C VAL A 38 8.75 1.89 2.46
N ALA A 39 9.70 1.73 3.36
CA ALA A 39 10.25 0.44 3.71
C ALA A 39 9.57 -0.13 4.94
N TYR A 40 9.34 -1.44 4.95
CA TYR A 40 8.72 -2.16 6.06
C TYR A 40 9.33 -3.55 6.22
N ALA A 41 9.76 -3.89 7.42
CA ALA A 41 10.20 -5.24 7.75
C ALA A 41 9.02 -6.12 8.16
N ILE A 42 8.86 -7.27 7.52
CA ILE A 42 7.77 -8.21 7.78
C ILE A 42 8.31 -9.58 8.17
N LYS A 43 7.58 -10.27 9.03
CA LYS A 43 7.75 -11.70 9.27
C LYS A 43 6.60 -12.44 8.61
N LEU A 44 6.93 -13.25 7.62
CA LEU A 44 5.97 -14.09 6.88
C LEU A 44 5.50 -15.26 7.76
N LYS A 45 4.35 -15.86 7.42
CA LYS A 45 3.78 -17.00 8.16
C LYS A 45 4.72 -18.20 8.27
N ASN A 46 5.58 -18.41 7.29
CA ASN A 46 6.60 -19.47 7.31
C ASN A 46 7.80 -19.15 8.22
N GLY A 47 7.81 -17.99 8.90
CA GLY A 47 8.85 -17.56 9.81
C GLY A 47 9.98 -16.75 9.18
N LYS A 48 10.04 -16.66 7.83
CA LYS A 48 11.04 -15.86 7.11
C LYS A 48 10.79 -14.38 7.33
N THR A 49 11.88 -13.62 7.51
CA THR A 49 11.82 -12.16 7.58
C THR A 49 12.21 -11.56 6.24
N SER A 50 11.43 -10.61 5.75
CA SER A 50 11.65 -9.92 4.49
C SER A 50 11.52 -8.41 4.67
N ARG A 51 12.27 -7.64 3.89
CA ARG A 51 12.12 -6.18 3.81
C ARG A 51 11.37 -5.83 2.53
N LEU A 52 10.22 -5.19 2.71
CA LEU A 52 9.42 -4.63 1.63
C LEU A 52 9.84 -3.19 1.38
N SER A 53 9.77 -2.79 0.12
CA SER A 53 9.84 -1.40 -0.32
C SER A 53 8.58 -1.12 -1.14
N MET A 54 7.82 -0.11 -0.78
CA MET A 54 6.55 0.22 -1.41
C MET A 54 6.60 1.64 -1.98
N MET A 55 6.12 1.79 -3.21
CA MET A 55 6.06 3.07 -3.90
C MET A 55 4.77 3.15 -4.74
N GLY A 56 4.08 4.27 -4.66
CA GLY A 56 2.95 4.56 -5.55
C GLY A 56 3.43 4.97 -6.95
N THR A 57 2.70 4.56 -7.97
CA THR A 57 3.00 4.89 -9.38
C THR A 57 1.81 5.61 -10.02
N ASP A 58 2.09 6.41 -11.05
CA ASP A 58 1.07 7.19 -11.76
C ASP A 58 0.02 6.32 -12.48
N ASP A 59 0.30 5.04 -12.69
CA ASP A 59 -0.61 4.06 -13.32
C ASP A 59 -1.65 3.47 -12.34
N SER A 60 -1.93 4.14 -11.22
CA SER A 60 -2.88 3.68 -10.18
C SER A 60 -2.51 2.31 -9.59
N ARG A 61 -1.22 2.16 -9.27
CA ARG A 61 -0.68 0.95 -8.64
C ARG A 61 0.27 1.30 -7.50
N ILE A 62 0.49 0.31 -6.64
CA ILE A 62 1.61 0.26 -5.70
C ILE A 62 2.57 -0.80 -6.20
N THR A 63 3.83 -0.40 -6.36
CA THR A 63 4.93 -1.30 -6.67
C THR A 63 5.59 -1.72 -5.35
N VAL A 64 5.70 -3.03 -5.14
CA VAL A 64 6.31 -3.63 -3.96
C VAL A 64 7.58 -4.37 -4.39
N GLY A 65 8.73 -3.85 -3.97
CA GLY A 65 10.03 -4.49 -4.14
C GLY A 65 10.38 -5.37 -2.95
N ILE A 66 10.85 -6.60 -3.23
CA ILE A 66 11.36 -7.56 -2.24
C ILE A 66 12.79 -7.95 -2.62
N LEU A 67 13.69 -7.90 -1.65
CA LEU A 67 15.13 -8.18 -1.87
C LEU A 67 15.42 -9.67 -2.15
N THR A 68 14.60 -10.57 -1.63
CA THR A 68 14.76 -12.03 -1.78
C THR A 68 13.73 -12.60 -2.72
N ASP A 69 14.03 -13.77 -3.30
CA ASP A 69 13.02 -14.55 -3.99
C ASP A 69 11.93 -14.99 -3.01
N ILE A 70 10.70 -15.05 -3.53
CA ILE A 70 9.50 -15.39 -2.77
C ILE A 70 8.66 -16.41 -3.52
N SER A 71 7.97 -17.28 -2.77
CA SER A 71 7.03 -18.24 -3.33
C SER A 71 5.70 -17.58 -3.73
N ALA A 72 4.82 -18.33 -4.40
CA ALA A 72 3.49 -17.86 -4.73
C ALA A 72 2.63 -17.60 -3.48
N GLU A 73 2.78 -18.43 -2.45
CA GLU A 73 2.11 -18.25 -1.15
C GLU A 73 2.58 -16.99 -0.44
N GLU A 74 3.90 -16.77 -0.38
CA GLU A 74 4.49 -15.56 0.20
C GLU A 74 4.06 -14.30 -0.57
N THR A 75 3.97 -14.39 -1.91
CA THR A 75 3.46 -13.32 -2.76
C THR A 75 2.02 -12.96 -2.40
N SER A 76 1.15 -13.97 -2.23
CA SER A 76 -0.26 -13.76 -1.86
C SER A 76 -0.38 -13.13 -0.47
N GLU A 77 0.43 -13.57 0.49
CA GLU A 77 0.50 -13.00 1.84
C GLU A 77 0.91 -11.53 1.81
N ILE A 78 1.96 -11.19 1.06
CA ILE A 78 2.45 -9.81 0.90
C ILE A 78 1.38 -8.93 0.24
N ILE A 79 0.71 -9.42 -0.81
CA ILE A 79 -0.37 -8.67 -1.48
C ILE A 79 -1.50 -8.37 -0.49
N GLY A 80 -1.93 -9.36 0.29
CA GLY A 80 -2.98 -9.18 1.30
C GLY A 80 -2.59 -8.15 2.36
N LEU A 81 -1.35 -8.24 2.86
CA LEU A 81 -0.81 -7.29 3.83
C LEU A 81 -0.77 -5.86 3.29
N VAL A 82 -0.26 -5.66 2.07
CA VAL A 82 -0.17 -4.33 1.46
C VAL A 82 -1.56 -3.77 1.18
N LYS A 83 -2.51 -4.60 0.73
CA LYS A 83 -3.91 -4.16 0.58
C LYS A 83 -4.48 -3.69 1.90
N HIS A 84 -4.31 -4.45 2.98
CA HIS A 84 -4.81 -4.08 4.30
C HIS A 84 -4.18 -2.78 4.82
N ILE A 85 -2.86 -2.67 4.71
CA ILE A 85 -2.10 -1.49 5.10
C ILE A 85 -2.62 -0.21 4.42
N PHE A 86 -2.90 -0.28 3.11
CA PHE A 86 -3.41 0.85 2.34
C PHE A 86 -4.94 0.87 2.23
N ARG A 87 -5.63 0.03 3.00
CA ARG A 87 -7.10 -0.10 3.05
C ARG A 87 -7.74 -0.31 1.66
N LEU A 88 -7.03 -1.00 0.77
CA LEU A 88 -7.47 -1.34 -0.59
C LEU A 88 -8.43 -2.54 -0.62
N ASP A 89 -8.61 -3.19 0.52
CA ASP A 89 -9.57 -4.28 0.76
C ASP A 89 -10.96 -3.77 1.16
N GLU A 90 -11.11 -2.47 1.44
CA GLU A 90 -12.38 -1.83 1.79
C GLU A 90 -13.02 -1.15 0.57
N ASP A 91 -14.34 -1.32 0.41
CA ASP A 91 -15.11 -0.66 -0.63
C ASP A 91 -15.68 0.67 -0.13
N TYR A 92 -15.12 1.78 -0.62
CA TYR A 92 -15.55 3.14 -0.32
C TYR A 92 -16.48 3.75 -1.36
N SER A 93 -16.89 3.00 -2.38
CA SER A 93 -17.69 3.52 -3.50
C SER A 93 -18.99 4.19 -3.03
N GLU A 94 -19.70 3.57 -2.09
CA GLU A 94 -20.91 4.12 -1.49
C GLU A 94 -20.66 5.44 -0.73
N PHE A 95 -19.57 5.51 0.03
CA PHE A 95 -19.18 6.73 0.73
C PHE A 95 -18.92 7.88 -0.25
N TYR A 96 -18.12 7.63 -1.29
CA TYR A 96 -17.84 8.64 -2.31
C TYR A 96 -19.11 9.09 -3.05
N ARG A 97 -20.00 8.15 -3.38
CA ARG A 97 -21.31 8.45 -3.98
C ARG A 97 -22.17 9.36 -3.10
N MET A 98 -22.12 9.19 -1.78
CA MET A 98 -22.85 10.06 -0.85
C MET A 98 -22.24 11.47 -0.78
N VAL A 99 -20.91 11.58 -0.75
CA VAL A 99 -20.21 12.88 -0.71
C VAL A 99 -20.46 13.71 -1.97
N GLU A 100 -20.45 13.08 -3.15
CA GLU A 100 -20.76 13.76 -4.42
C GLU A 100 -22.18 14.33 -4.41
N LYS A 101 -23.16 13.58 -3.90
CA LYS A 101 -24.53 14.07 -3.74
C LYS A 101 -24.56 15.32 -2.87
N VAL A 102 -23.89 15.32 -1.71
CA VAL A 102 -23.88 16.49 -0.80
C VAL A 102 -23.24 17.72 -1.44
N LYS A 103 -22.13 17.55 -2.18
CA LYS A 103 -21.49 18.67 -2.90
C LYS A 103 -22.36 19.26 -4.00
N SER A 104 -23.21 18.47 -4.64
CA SER A 104 -24.14 18.95 -5.68
C SER A 104 -25.33 19.77 -5.16
N PHE A 105 -25.52 19.83 -3.83
CA PHE A 105 -26.54 20.67 -3.18
C PHE A 105 -25.96 21.94 -2.52
N SER A 106 -24.66 22.21 -2.71
CA SER A 106 -23.95 23.40 -2.21
C SER A 106 -23.67 24.38 -3.34
#